data_AF-A0A1X7NXN4-F1
#
_entry.id   AF-A0A1X7NXN4-F1
#
_cell.length_a   1.000
_cell.length_b   1.000
_cell.length_c   1.000
_cell.angle_alpha   90.00
_cell.angle_beta   90.00
_cell.angle_gamma   90.00
#
_symmetry.space_group_name_H-M   'P 1'
#
loop_
_entity.id
_entity.type
_entity.pdbx_description
1 polymer ?
#
loop_
_entity_poly.entity_id
_entity_poly.type
_entity_poly.pdbx_seq_one_letter_code
_entity_poly.pdbx_strand_id
1 'polypeptide(L)'
;MTAVGSDDARPLSRTDARDVVFDACRIGDATLDAHIDDLWAAKADPDLTRGLLARLRLDVEAARALLEAAAEPEWWSAVTAGRLDDACRAARIWAEGDPTCAELERLFASRLRDVFGIDIAGIPRRHRSL
;
A
#
# COMPACT_ATOMS: atom_id res chain seq x y z
N MET A 1 23.55 -27.78 -6.81
CA MET A 1 24.22 -26.55 -6.35
C MET A 1 23.81 -25.43 -7.30
N THR A 2 22.63 -24.89 -7.09
CA THR A 2 22.05 -23.80 -7.89
C THR A 2 22.20 -22.53 -7.07
N ALA A 3 23.02 -21.61 -7.57
CA ALA A 3 23.17 -20.28 -7.00
C ALA A 3 21.84 -19.54 -7.15
N VAL A 4 21.08 -19.42 -6.07
CA VAL A 4 20.05 -18.38 -5.93
C VAL A 4 20.83 -17.09 -5.74
N GLY A 5 20.96 -16.34 -6.82
CA GLY A 5 21.58 -15.03 -6.80
C GLY A 5 20.83 -14.15 -5.81
N SER A 6 21.55 -13.72 -4.77
CA SER A 6 21.19 -12.62 -3.91
C SER A 6 21.00 -11.36 -4.75
N ASP A 7 19.79 -11.12 -5.22
CA ASP A 7 19.38 -9.83 -5.80
C ASP A 7 18.81 -8.88 -4.72
N ASP A 8 18.96 -9.25 -3.44
CA ASP A 8 18.45 -8.49 -2.27
C ASP A 8 19.42 -7.41 -1.78
N ALA A 9 20.61 -7.27 -2.39
CA ALA A 9 21.67 -6.39 -1.88
C ALA A 9 21.85 -5.10 -2.69
N ARG A 10 21.13 -4.92 -3.81
CA ARG A 10 21.24 -3.70 -4.61
C ARG A 10 20.30 -2.63 -4.06
N PRO A 11 20.79 -1.41 -3.77
CA PRO A 11 19.91 -0.29 -3.47
C PRO A 11 18.89 -0.11 -4.60
N LEU A 12 17.61 0.00 -4.26
CA LEU A 12 16.54 0.17 -5.21
C LEU A 12 16.80 1.42 -6.07
N SER A 13 16.88 1.26 -7.39
CA SER A 13 17.10 2.40 -8.27
C SER A 13 15.83 3.25 -8.35
N ARG A 14 15.97 4.53 -8.70
CA ARG A 14 14.80 5.42 -8.86
C ARG A 14 13.85 4.95 -9.96
N THR A 15 14.37 4.34 -11.02
CA THR A 15 13.55 3.81 -12.12
C THR A 15 12.77 2.60 -11.64
N ASP A 16 13.42 1.64 -10.98
CA ASP A 16 12.75 0.45 -10.44
C ASP A 16 11.71 0.84 -9.38
N ALA A 17 12.04 1.78 -8.49
CA ALA A 17 11.10 2.32 -7.52
C ALA A 17 9.87 2.95 -8.18
N ARG A 18 10.05 3.64 -9.31
CA ARG A 18 8.94 4.26 -10.05
C ARG A 18 8.00 3.20 -10.60
N ASP A 19 8.53 2.17 -11.24
CA ASP A 19 7.73 1.08 -11.80
C ASP A 19 6.96 0.33 -10.70
N VAL A 20 7.64 0.02 -9.60
CA VAL A 20 7.03 -0.56 -8.39
C VAL A 20 5.89 0.30 -7.87
N VAL A 21 6.09 1.60 -7.70
CA VAL A 21 5.04 2.51 -7.19
C VAL A 21 3.84 2.54 -8.12
N PHE A 22 4.03 2.60 -9.44
CA PHE A 22 2.91 2.63 -10.39
C PHE A 22 2.09 1.33 -10.37
N ASP A 23 2.77 0.18 -10.35
CA ASP A 23 2.09 -1.11 -10.27
C ASP A 23 1.38 -1.31 -8.93
N ALA A 24 2.03 -0.95 -7.83
CA ALA A 24 1.45 -0.97 -6.49
C ALA A 24 0.20 -0.10 -6.42
N CYS A 25 0.20 1.09 -7.03
CA CYS A 25 -0.97 1.96 -7.07
C CYS A 25 -2.13 1.31 -7.83
N ARG A 26 -1.87 0.76 -9.01
CA ARG A 26 -2.88 0.07 -9.82
C ARG A 26 -3.48 -1.13 -9.08
N ILE A 27 -2.65 -1.94 -8.42
CA ILE A 27 -3.09 -3.11 -7.67
C ILE A 27 -3.85 -2.71 -6.41
N GLY A 28 -3.38 -1.66 -5.71
CA GLY A 28 -4.04 -1.12 -4.53
C GLY A 28 -5.45 -0.63 -4.83
N ASP A 29 -5.62 0.16 -5.89
CA ASP A 29 -6.94 0.64 -6.34
C ASP A 29 -7.88 -0.54 -6.67
N ALA A 30 -7.40 -1.54 -7.42
CA ALA A 30 -8.20 -2.73 -7.75
C ALA A 30 -8.57 -3.57 -6.52
N THR A 31 -7.69 -3.61 -5.52
CA THR A 31 -7.95 -4.32 -4.26
C THR A 31 -9.00 -3.59 -3.42
N LEU A 32 -8.95 -2.26 -3.37
CA LEU A 32 -9.98 -1.45 -2.71
C LEU A 32 -11.35 -1.67 -3.35
N ASP A 33 -11.44 -1.62 -4.68
CA ASP A 33 -12.68 -1.91 -5.42
C ASP A 33 -13.22 -3.31 -5.09
N ALA A 34 -12.35 -4.32 -5.04
CA ALA A 34 -12.74 -5.68 -4.66
C ALA A 34 -13.29 -5.77 -3.23
N HIS A 35 -12.67 -5.08 -2.26
CA HIS A 35 -13.19 -5.03 -0.88
C HIS A 35 -14.56 -4.36 -0.81
N ILE A 36 -14.78 -3.29 -1.59
CA ILE A 36 -16.07 -2.62 -1.69
C ILE A 36 -17.12 -3.55 -2.29
N ASP A 37 -16.79 -4.26 -3.38
CA ASP A 37 -17.69 -5.23 -4.02
C ASP A 37 -18.04 -6.40 -3.07
N ASP A 38 -17.06 -6.93 -2.34
CA ASP A 38 -17.26 -8.00 -1.33
C ASP A 38 -18.21 -7.55 -0.21
N LEU A 39 -18.03 -6.34 0.31
CA LEU A 39 -18.92 -5.76 1.32
C LEU A 39 -20.33 -5.54 0.77
N TRP A 40 -20.45 -5.08 -0.48
CA TRP A 40 -21.74 -4.90 -1.14
C TRP A 40 -22.47 -6.22 -1.36
N ALA A 41 -21.76 -7.28 -1.73
CA ALA A 41 -22.31 -8.62 -1.88
C ALA A 41 -22.75 -9.22 -0.54
N ALA A 42 -21.98 -8.98 0.53
CA ALA A 42 -22.26 -9.51 1.86
C ALA A 42 -23.39 -8.78 2.61
N LYS A 43 -23.82 -7.59 2.17
CA LYS A 43 -24.73 -6.71 2.93
C LYS A 43 -26.02 -7.35 3.47
N ALA A 44 -26.51 -8.40 2.79
CA ALA A 44 -27.76 -9.08 3.15
C ALA A 44 -27.54 -10.23 4.16
N ASP A 45 -26.28 -10.60 4.41
CA ASP A 45 -25.85 -11.63 5.36
C ASP A 45 -25.05 -10.97 6.51
N PRO A 46 -25.65 -10.82 7.70
CA PRO A 46 -25.00 -10.19 8.85
C PRO A 46 -23.76 -10.93 9.35
N ASP A 47 -23.73 -12.26 9.24
CA ASP A 47 -22.61 -13.06 9.75
C ASP A 47 -21.42 -12.99 8.81
N LEU A 48 -21.67 -13.07 7.50
CA LEU A 48 -20.65 -12.84 6.48
C LEU A 48 -20.10 -11.41 6.57
N THR A 49 -20.97 -10.41 6.70
CA THR A 49 -20.56 -9.00 6.86
C THR A 49 -19.66 -8.83 8.09
N ARG A 50 -20.03 -9.42 9.23
CA ARG A 50 -19.22 -9.35 10.46
C ARG A 50 -17.85 -10.00 10.28
N GLY A 51 -17.79 -11.15 9.59
CA GLY A 51 -16.55 -11.84 9.27
C GLY A 51 -15.62 -11.00 8.39
N LEU A 52 -16.16 -10.40 7.33
CA LEU A 52 -15.40 -9.52 6.44
C LEU A 52 -14.88 -8.28 7.18
N LEU A 53 -15.73 -7.60 7.94
CA LEU A 53 -15.31 -6.42 8.71
C LEU A 53 -14.22 -6.74 9.73
N ALA A 54 -14.30 -7.91 10.40
CA ALA A 54 -13.25 -8.35 11.33
C ALA A 54 -11.91 -8.59 10.62
N ARG A 55 -11.93 -9.18 9.41
CA ARG A 55 -10.73 -9.36 8.59
C ARG A 55 -10.16 -8.02 8.14
N LEU A 56 -10.97 -7.15 7.54
CA LEU A 56 -10.52 -5.85 7.04
C LEU A 56 -9.95 -4.98 8.17
N ARG A 57 -10.47 -5.10 9.38
CA ARG A 57 -9.90 -4.41 10.55
C ARG A 57 -8.46 -4.85 10.85
N LEU A 58 -8.18 -6.15 10.78
CA LEU A 58 -6.81 -6.65 10.96
C LEU A 58 -5.89 -6.16 9.85
N ASP A 59 -6.40 -6.10 8.61
CA ASP A 59 -5.63 -5.62 7.46
C ASP A 59 -5.32 -4.11 7.57
N VAL A 60 -6.26 -3.30 8.09
CA VAL A 60 -6.01 -1.88 8.43
C VAL A 60 -4.96 -1.74 9.53
N GLU A 61 -5.03 -2.54 10.58
CA GLU A 61 -4.04 -2.52 11.68
C GLU A 61 -2.63 -2.86 11.17
N ALA A 62 -2.52 -3.86 10.28
CA ALA A 62 -1.25 -4.21 9.63
C ALA A 62 -0.75 -3.09 8.69
N ALA A 63 -1.65 -2.47 7.92
CA ALA A 63 -1.32 -1.34 7.06
C ALA A 63 -0.77 -0.14 7.85
N ARG A 64 -1.39 0.19 8.99
CA ARG A 64 -0.92 1.25 9.88
C ARG A 64 0.49 0.96 10.39
N ALA A 65 0.73 -0.24 10.92
CA ALA A 65 2.05 -0.62 11.42
C ALA A 65 3.13 -0.54 10.33
N LEU A 66 2.79 -0.94 9.10
CA LEU A 66 3.71 -0.82 7.96
C LEU A 66 4.02 0.64 7.60
N LEU A 67 3.00 1.49 7.54
CA LEU A 67 3.17 2.90 7.19
C LEU A 67 3.85 3.70 8.32
N GLU A 68 3.60 3.36 9.58
CA GLU A 68 4.34 3.88 10.74
C GLU A 68 5.82 3.52 10.63
N ALA A 69 6.15 2.26 10.32
CA ALA A 69 7.53 1.87 10.09
C ALA A 69 8.15 2.65 8.92
N ALA A 70 7.39 2.93 7.86
CA ALA A 70 7.84 3.73 6.72
C ALA A 70 7.96 5.24 7.03
N ALA A 71 7.53 5.72 8.19
CA ALA A 71 7.82 7.09 8.64
C ALA A 71 9.27 7.25 9.11
N GLU A 72 9.91 6.16 9.54
CA GLU A 72 11.26 6.14 10.10
C GLU A 72 12.34 6.18 9.01
N PRO A 73 13.39 7.02 9.15
CA PRO A 73 14.48 7.11 8.16
C PRO A 73 15.18 5.77 7.88
N GLU A 74 15.33 4.91 8.88
CA GLU A 74 15.99 3.60 8.79
C GLU A 74 15.23 2.64 7.87
N TRP A 75 13.92 2.83 7.70
CA TRP A 75 13.14 2.03 6.79
C TRP A 75 13.58 2.26 5.33
N TRP A 76 13.86 3.51 4.97
CA TRP A 76 14.22 3.93 3.61
C TRP A 76 15.65 3.56 3.22
N SER A 77 16.56 3.44 4.19
CA SER A 77 17.95 3.04 3.90
C SER A 77 18.08 1.57 3.48
N ALA A 78 17.12 0.74 3.88
CA ALA A 78 17.07 -0.70 3.60
C ALA A 78 15.78 -1.12 2.86
N VAL A 79 15.08 -0.17 2.22
CA VAL A 79 13.83 -0.48 1.53
C VAL A 79 14.11 -1.35 0.30
N THR A 80 13.39 -2.47 0.22
CA THR A 80 13.38 -3.34 -0.96
C THR A 80 12.18 -3.03 -1.85
N ALA A 81 12.20 -3.48 -3.10
CA ALA A 81 11.06 -3.34 -4.02
C ALA A 81 9.76 -3.90 -3.41
N GLY A 82 9.82 -5.07 -2.77
CA GLY A 82 8.65 -5.67 -2.11
C GLY A 82 8.10 -4.83 -0.96
N ARG A 83 8.97 -4.30 -0.10
CA ARG A 83 8.51 -3.43 1.01
C ARG A 83 7.92 -2.11 0.50
N LEU A 84 8.47 -1.57 -0.58
CA LEU A 84 7.92 -0.38 -1.22
C LEU A 84 6.55 -0.67 -1.86
N ASP A 85 6.39 -1.81 -2.55
CA ASP A 85 5.10 -2.26 -3.10
C ASP A 85 4.04 -2.36 -2.00
N ASP A 86 4.34 -3.09 -0.92
CA ASP A 86 3.42 -3.31 0.19
C ASP A 86 2.97 -1.98 0.83
N ALA A 87 3.92 -1.05 1.06
CA ALA A 87 3.61 0.24 1.66
C ALA A 87 2.76 1.12 0.72
N CYS A 88 3.07 1.14 -0.58
CA CYS A 88 2.27 1.84 -1.58
C CYS A 88 0.85 1.28 -1.67
N ARG A 89 0.69 -0.05 -1.64
CA ARG A 89 -0.62 -0.70 -1.66
C ARG A 89 -1.41 -0.41 -0.38
N ALA A 90 -0.77 -0.48 0.78
CA ALA A 90 -1.38 -0.16 2.06
C ALA A 90 -1.93 1.28 2.08
N ALA A 91 -1.12 2.25 1.65
CA ALA A 91 -1.55 3.65 1.52
C ALA A 91 -2.74 3.79 0.58
N ARG A 92 -2.71 3.12 -0.58
CA ARG A 92 -3.76 3.19 -1.60
C ARG A 92 -5.08 2.61 -1.12
N ILE A 93 -5.05 1.44 -0.50
CA ILE A 93 -6.25 0.74 -0.08
C ILE A 93 -6.92 1.48 1.09
N TRP A 94 -6.15 1.97 2.06
CA TRP A 94 -6.74 2.33 3.36
C TRP A 94 -6.82 3.84 3.66
N ALA A 95 -6.06 4.69 2.97
CA ALA A 95 -6.01 6.13 3.31
C ALA A 95 -7.36 6.85 3.15
N GLU A 96 -8.24 6.40 2.26
CA GLU A 96 -9.56 7.03 2.08
C GLU A 96 -10.55 6.63 3.18
N GLY A 97 -10.49 5.39 3.65
CA GLY A 97 -11.41 4.84 4.65
C GLY A 97 -10.93 4.98 6.10
N ASP A 98 -9.65 5.29 6.33
CA ASP A 98 -9.04 5.33 7.65
C ASP A 98 -8.22 6.61 7.88
N PRO A 99 -8.62 7.50 8.82
CA PRO A 99 -7.95 8.78 9.05
C PRO A 99 -6.48 8.65 9.48
N THR A 100 -6.13 7.60 10.22
CA THR A 100 -4.75 7.35 10.64
C THR A 100 -3.91 6.96 9.43
N CYS A 101 -4.41 6.05 8.58
CA CYS A 101 -3.74 5.75 7.31
C CYS A 101 -3.62 6.97 6.40
N ALA A 102 -4.60 7.87 6.39
CA ALA A 102 -4.53 9.11 5.59
C ALA A 102 -3.37 10.03 6.02
N GLU A 103 -3.14 10.16 7.32
CA GLU A 103 -1.99 10.94 7.82
C GLU A 103 -0.67 10.24 7.52
N LEU A 104 -0.61 8.93 7.74
CA LEU A 104 0.57 8.14 7.45
C LEU A 104 0.90 8.11 5.95
N GLU A 105 -0.10 8.08 5.06
CA GLU A 105 0.07 8.23 3.61
C GLU A 105 0.74 9.56 3.27
N ARG A 106 0.34 10.67 3.90
CA ARG A 106 0.95 11.99 3.65
C ARG A 106 2.43 12.00 4.03
N LEU A 107 2.77 11.43 5.19
CA LEU A 107 4.16 11.31 5.64
C LEU A 107 4.98 10.41 4.71
N PHE A 108 4.42 9.26 4.36
CA PHE A 108 4.99 8.32 3.40
C PHE A 108 5.23 8.98 2.03
N ALA A 109 4.25 9.70 1.51
CA ALA A 109 4.34 10.41 0.24
C ALA A 109 5.44 11.49 0.24
N SER A 110 5.58 12.21 1.35
CA SER A 110 6.68 13.18 1.53
C SER A 110 8.03 12.47 1.44
N ARG A 111 8.22 11.37 2.18
CA ARG A 111 9.48 10.61 2.18
C ARG A 111 9.78 9.96 0.83
N LEU A 112 8.77 9.40 0.17
CA LEU A 112 8.88 8.83 -1.16
C LEU A 112 9.36 9.86 -2.19
N ARG A 113 8.84 11.10 -2.08
CA ARG A 113 9.30 12.22 -2.90
C ARG A 113 10.74 12.60 -2.58
N ASP A 114 11.13 12.65 -1.31
CA ASP A 114 12.49 13.01 -0.90
C ASP A 114 13.54 11.97 -1.32
N VAL A 115 13.24 10.68 -1.16
CA VAL A 115 14.18 9.58 -1.41
C VAL A 115 14.26 9.26 -2.91
N PHE A 116 13.11 9.08 -3.56
CA PHE A 116 13.05 8.59 -4.94
C PHE A 116 12.61 9.64 -5.96
N GLY A 117 12.15 10.83 -5.54
CA GLY A 117 11.63 11.85 -6.44
C GLY A 117 10.24 11.52 -6.99
N ILE A 118 9.49 10.63 -6.32
CA ILE A 118 8.20 10.14 -6.79
C ILE A 118 7.08 10.80 -5.99
N ASP A 119 6.12 11.39 -6.69
CA ASP A 119 4.91 11.94 -6.10
C ASP A 119 3.74 10.95 -6.25
N ILE A 120 3.48 10.16 -5.21
CA ILE A 120 2.36 9.21 -5.21
C ILE A 120 1.00 9.92 -5.21
N ALA A 121 0.87 11.10 -4.59
CA ALA A 121 -0.36 11.87 -4.59
C ALA A 121 -0.72 12.40 -5.99
N GLY A 122 0.29 12.60 -6.84
CA GLY A 122 0.13 12.95 -8.25
C GLY A 122 -0.30 11.79 -9.16
N ILE A 123 -0.28 10.55 -8.68
CA ILE A 123 -0.74 9.38 -9.45
C ILE A 123 -2.26 9.24 -9.24
N PRO A 124 -3.08 9.41 -10.29
CA PRO A 124 -4.54 9.38 -10.17
C PRO A 124 -5.04 8.05 -9.63
N ARG A 125 -5.96 8.11 -8.66
CA ARG A 125 -6.73 6.95 -8.21
C ARG A 125 -7.68 6.53 -9.33
N ARG A 126 -7.70 5.24 -9.65
CA ARG A 126 -8.68 4.68 -10.59
C ARG A 126 -9.96 4.38 -9.84
N HIS A 127 -10.77 5.41 -9.59
CA HIS A 127 -12.10 5.19 -9.05
C HIS A 127 -13.04 4.70 -10.16
N ARG A 128 -13.81 3.65 -9.84
CA ARG A 128 -14.99 3.29 -10.63
C ARG A 128 -15.99 4.45 -10.60
N SER A 129 -16.44 4.89 -11.77
CA SER A 129 -17.65 5.72 -11.86
C SER A 129 -18.83 4.85 -11.45
N LEU A 130 -19.46 5.17 -10.32
CA LEU A 130 -20.69 4.52 -9.85
C LEU A 130 -21.89 4.89 -10.73
#